data_AF-A0A444VR21-F1
#
_entry.id   AF-A0A444VR21-F1
#
_cell.length_a   1.000
_cell.length_b   1.000
_cell.length_c   1.000
_cell.angle_alpha   90.00
_cell.angle_beta   90.00
_cell.angle_gamma   90.00
#
_symmetry.space_group_name_H-M   'P 1'
#
loop_
_entity.id
_entity.type
_entity.pdbx_description
1 polymer ?
#
loop_
_entity_poly.entity_id
_entity_poly.type
_entity_poly.pdbx_seq_one_letter_code
_entity_poly.pdbx_strand_id
1 'polypeptide(L)'
;MMKIYRYTKLKLMLLLTSVVAITSCETDFDNPNAATDDQVFSSREGILAATIGMQQLYSTTGLRWIVETPAITAREGGITTTFQNMIELEDGGDIPNSNSNVVGLWSTMLRVVGIAEDIAENAANVDIDAGTQSGLIAYAKLYQAMSIGALAQSYEQVIVATSEDNPPFVSRTEGFNTAITLLTEAKTAIAANPISGEFQSEILRGDIDLANTIDAMLARFNLYAGNYEAAISAASAVDQTSASVFTYDSQNLNPIWSRVYQNSAPNFKPRDNFGLPDSFTFDANDGRFDFYLIPLDTINQNQLPIEDLAGFFDGDTESIPVYLPDEMNLIIAEANLRKSTPDTGAAVTALNEVLTDTDDVFGVNANVAAYAGDTTVDALLDEVYKNRRAELFLTGSSLEDSRRFGRPQPSPTVQNFDEERNRNFYPYPNTERDNNTNTPADPSI
;
A
#
# COMPACT_ATOMS: atom_id res chain seq x y z
N MET A 1 54.57 29.74 50.57
CA MET A 1 53.48 28.84 51.02
C MET A 1 52.11 29.09 50.34
N MET A 2 51.99 29.94 49.31
CA MET A 2 50.70 30.33 48.70
C MET A 2 50.42 29.72 47.30
N LYS A 3 51.42 29.09 46.66
CA LYS A 3 51.25 28.44 45.35
C LYS A 3 50.66 27.03 45.42
N ILE A 4 50.93 26.27 46.48
CA ILE A 4 50.50 24.86 46.59
C ILE A 4 48.97 24.74 46.76
N TYR A 5 48.33 25.65 47.53
CA TYR A 5 46.87 25.65 47.72
C TYR A 5 46.05 25.97 46.47
N ARG A 6 46.60 26.71 45.49
CA ARG A 6 45.89 27.05 44.25
C ARG A 6 45.79 25.85 43.30
N TYR A 7 46.82 25.01 43.22
CA TYR A 7 46.79 23.81 42.37
C TYR A 7 45.85 22.73 42.91
N THR A 8 45.71 22.60 44.23
CA THR A 8 44.78 21.63 44.84
C THR A 8 43.32 22.05 44.63
N LYS A 9 43.00 23.34 44.72
CA LYS A 9 41.64 23.85 44.43
C LYS A 9 41.28 23.74 42.95
N LEU A 10 42.22 23.99 42.04
CA LEU A 10 41.99 23.87 40.59
C LEU A 10 41.78 22.40 40.17
N LYS A 11 42.54 21.46 40.75
CA LYS A 11 42.34 20.02 40.53
C LYS A 11 41.04 19.51 41.14
N LEU A 12 40.66 20.00 42.33
CA LEU A 12 39.39 19.63 42.96
C LEU A 12 38.18 20.19 42.19
N MET A 13 38.28 21.41 41.65
CA MET A 13 37.26 21.96 40.74
C MET A 13 37.19 21.19 39.42
N LEU A 14 38.33 20.87 38.77
CA LEU A 14 38.31 20.07 37.55
C LEU A 14 37.72 18.68 37.76
N LEU A 15 37.99 18.04 38.91
CA LEU A 15 37.43 16.75 39.29
C LEU A 15 35.92 16.85 39.57
N LEU A 16 35.46 17.94 40.21
CA LEU A 16 34.04 18.16 40.46
C LEU A 16 33.26 18.46 39.17
N THR A 17 33.86 19.20 38.21
CA THR A 17 33.22 19.47 36.91
C THR A 17 33.21 18.24 36.00
N SER A 18 34.17 17.33 36.14
CA SER A 18 34.18 16.06 35.39
C SER A 18 33.23 15.01 35.96
N VAL A 19 32.89 15.05 37.26
CA VAL A 19 31.84 14.19 37.84
C VAL A 19 30.43 14.65 37.44
N VAL A 20 30.22 15.93 37.14
CA VAL A 20 28.93 16.45 36.65
C VAL A 20 28.72 16.19 35.15
N ALA A 21 29.78 15.90 34.38
CA ALA A 21 29.70 15.63 32.95
C ALA A 21 29.30 14.19 32.57
N ILE A 22 29.08 13.29 33.55
CA ILE A 22 28.73 11.87 33.32
C ILE A 22 27.29 11.56 33.76
N THR A 23 26.49 12.56 34.11
CA THR A 23 25.04 12.39 34.23
C THR A 23 24.40 12.85 32.93
N SER A 24 24.61 12.10 31.84
CA SER A 24 23.62 12.12 30.77
C SER A 24 22.32 11.65 31.40
N CYS A 25 21.29 12.47 31.36
CA CYS A 25 19.95 11.98 31.67
C CYS A 25 19.70 10.84 30.69
N GLU A 26 19.46 9.63 31.19
CA GLU A 26 18.73 8.64 30.40
C GLU A 26 17.42 9.32 30.01
N THR A 27 17.26 9.59 28.72
CA THR A 27 15.98 10.00 28.14
C THR A 27 15.14 8.79 27.77
N ASP A 28 15.73 7.60 27.87
CA ASP A 28 15.06 6.32 27.69
C ASP A 28 14.41 5.95 29.02
N PHE A 29 13.15 6.34 29.16
CA PHE A 29 12.35 5.93 30.30
C PHE A 29 11.59 4.68 29.88
N ASP A 30 11.93 3.54 30.48
CA ASP A 30 11.12 2.33 30.38
C ASP A 30 9.67 2.71 30.67
N ASN A 31 8.79 2.57 29.68
CA ASN A 31 7.36 2.67 29.92
C ASN A 31 6.95 1.36 30.61
N PRO A 32 6.66 1.35 31.92
CA PRO A 32 6.36 0.11 32.63
C PRO A 32 5.06 -0.55 32.16
N ASN A 33 4.29 0.11 31.28
CA ASN A 33 3.07 -0.39 30.68
C ASN A 33 3.22 -0.80 29.21
N ALA A 34 4.39 -0.62 28.59
CA ALA A 34 4.70 -1.12 27.24
C ALA A 34 5.60 -2.35 27.36
N ALA A 35 5.35 -3.36 26.53
CA ALA A 35 6.27 -4.48 26.40
C ALA A 35 7.56 -4.01 25.71
N THR A 36 8.72 -4.45 26.20
CA THR A 36 10.01 -4.18 25.53
C THR A 36 10.19 -5.09 24.32
N ASP A 37 11.07 -4.72 23.38
CA ASP A 37 11.38 -5.56 22.22
C ASP A 37 11.87 -6.94 22.66
N ASP A 38 12.72 -7.00 23.68
CA ASP A 38 13.16 -8.23 24.34
C ASP A 38 11.97 -9.08 24.84
N GLN A 39 10.90 -8.48 25.35
CA GLN A 39 9.72 -9.22 25.84
C GLN A 39 8.81 -9.68 24.69
N VAL A 40 8.68 -8.87 23.64
CA VAL A 40 7.83 -9.14 22.49
C VAL A 40 8.43 -10.26 21.63
N PHE A 41 9.72 -10.19 21.31
CA PHE A 41 10.33 -11.07 20.32
C PHE A 41 11.02 -12.31 20.91
N SER A 42 11.07 -12.46 22.24
CA SER A 42 11.60 -13.66 22.91
C SER A 42 10.54 -14.69 23.34
N SER A 43 9.26 -14.41 23.13
CA SER A 43 8.16 -15.28 23.56
C SER A 43 7.21 -15.63 22.41
N ARG A 44 6.59 -16.81 22.48
CA ARG A 44 5.58 -17.26 21.51
C ARG A 44 4.42 -16.27 21.45
N GLU A 45 3.86 -15.92 22.60
CA GLU A 45 2.70 -15.02 22.65
C GLU A 45 3.04 -13.62 22.15
N GLY A 46 4.24 -13.12 22.46
CA GLY A 46 4.70 -11.81 22.03
C GLY A 46 4.85 -11.70 20.51
N ILE A 47 5.50 -12.67 19.86
CA ILE A 47 5.72 -12.61 18.41
C ILE A 47 4.43 -12.84 17.61
N LEU A 48 3.52 -13.70 18.11
CA LEU A 48 2.19 -13.84 17.51
C LEU A 48 1.40 -12.52 17.63
N ALA A 49 1.43 -11.87 18.80
CA ALA A 49 0.76 -10.58 18.99
C ALA A 49 1.35 -9.47 18.11
N ALA A 50 2.68 -9.42 17.95
CA ALA A 50 3.34 -8.49 17.03
C ALA A 50 2.89 -8.72 15.58
N THR A 51 2.77 -9.97 15.16
CA THR A 51 2.32 -10.35 13.81
C THR A 51 0.88 -9.89 13.54
N ILE A 52 -0.03 -10.09 14.51
CA ILE A 52 -1.41 -9.60 14.42
C ILE A 52 -1.43 -8.05 14.40
N GLY A 53 -0.63 -7.42 15.26
CA GLY A 53 -0.52 -5.96 15.32
C GLY A 53 0.03 -5.33 14.03
N MET A 54 0.95 -6.01 13.34
CA MET A 54 1.47 -5.59 12.03
C MET A 54 0.36 -5.58 10.98
N GLN A 55 -0.40 -6.67 10.85
CA GLN A 55 -1.56 -6.75 9.96
C GLN A 55 -2.61 -5.68 10.31
N GLN A 56 -2.91 -5.49 11.59
CA GLN A 56 -3.88 -4.49 12.04
C GLN A 56 -3.42 -3.07 11.69
N LEU A 57 -2.14 -2.74 11.92
CA LEU A 57 -1.57 -1.44 11.56
C LEU A 57 -1.68 -1.19 10.04
N TYR A 58 -1.31 -2.19 9.23
CA TYR A 58 -1.43 -2.10 7.78
C TYR A 58 -2.89 -1.92 7.34
N SER A 59 -3.80 -2.76 7.83
CA SER A 59 -5.20 -2.80 7.38
C SER A 59 -6.07 -1.63 7.86
N THR A 60 -5.75 -1.00 8.99
CA THR A 60 -6.56 0.11 9.55
C THR A 60 -5.93 1.49 9.30
N THR A 61 -4.60 1.57 9.26
CA THR A 61 -3.90 2.85 9.07
C THR A 61 -3.21 2.90 7.71
N GLY A 62 -2.52 1.82 7.31
CA GLY A 62 -1.83 1.74 6.02
C GLY A 62 -2.79 1.89 4.84
N LEU A 63 -3.82 1.04 4.77
CA LEU A 63 -4.80 1.04 3.68
C LEU A 63 -5.50 2.38 3.52
N ARG A 64 -5.82 3.08 4.62
CA ARG A 64 -6.35 4.44 4.55
C ARG A 64 -5.48 5.32 3.65
N TRP A 65 -4.18 5.35 3.91
CA TRP A 65 -3.25 6.22 3.18
C TRP A 65 -2.98 5.72 1.76
N ILE A 66 -2.85 4.40 1.58
CA ILE A 66 -2.62 3.75 0.29
C ILE A 66 -3.80 3.99 -0.66
N VAL A 67 -5.03 4.09 -0.15
CA VAL A 67 -6.22 4.34 -0.96
C VAL A 67 -6.49 5.83 -1.12
N GLU A 68 -6.69 6.56 -0.01
CA GLU A 68 -7.15 7.96 -0.05
C GLU A 68 -6.18 8.86 -0.81
N THR A 69 -4.87 8.72 -0.57
CA THR A 69 -3.86 9.63 -1.13
C THR A 69 -3.82 9.57 -2.67
N PRO A 70 -3.56 8.41 -3.31
CA PRO A 70 -3.59 8.32 -4.76
C PRO A 70 -4.98 8.49 -5.37
N ALA A 71 -6.07 8.13 -4.67
CA ALA A 71 -7.41 8.33 -5.20
C ALA A 71 -7.69 9.81 -5.50
N ILE A 72 -7.27 10.73 -4.62
CA ILE A 72 -7.41 12.18 -4.86
C ILE A 72 -6.47 12.65 -5.98
N THR A 73 -5.21 12.22 -5.95
CA THR A 73 -4.19 12.65 -6.93
C THR A 73 -4.47 12.16 -8.35
N ALA A 74 -5.03 10.96 -8.52
CA ALA A 74 -5.37 10.33 -9.81
C ALA A 74 -6.87 10.41 -10.16
N ARG A 75 -7.59 11.32 -9.48
CA ARG A 75 -8.98 11.70 -9.72
C ARG A 75 -10.02 10.59 -9.58
N GLU A 76 -9.71 9.47 -8.92
CA GLU A 76 -10.73 8.47 -8.51
C GLU A 76 -11.70 9.03 -7.46
N GLY A 77 -11.20 9.93 -6.60
CA GLY A 77 -11.98 10.62 -5.58
C GLY A 77 -11.88 12.13 -5.69
N GLY A 78 -12.94 12.81 -5.27
CA GLY A 78 -13.00 14.26 -5.09
C GLY A 78 -13.20 14.61 -3.62
N ILE A 79 -12.48 15.62 -3.11
CA ILE A 79 -12.56 16.00 -1.69
C ILE A 79 -13.89 16.69 -1.40
N THR A 80 -14.42 16.47 -0.20
CA THR A 80 -15.67 17.08 0.27
C THR A 80 -15.50 17.84 1.59
N THR A 81 -14.24 18.06 1.99
CA THR A 81 -13.86 18.78 3.22
C THR A 81 -12.91 19.93 2.94
N THR A 82 -12.82 20.84 3.91
CA THR A 82 -11.86 21.95 3.90
C THR A 82 -10.59 21.65 4.70
N PHE A 83 -10.24 20.37 4.88
CA PHE A 83 -9.00 20.02 5.57
C PHE A 83 -7.81 20.34 4.66
N GLN A 84 -6.85 21.08 5.20
CA GLN A 84 -5.75 21.65 4.43
C GLN A 84 -4.94 20.59 3.65
N ASN A 85 -4.67 19.44 4.28
CA ASN A 85 -3.97 18.33 3.65
C ASN A 85 -4.73 17.74 2.44
N MET A 86 -6.07 17.72 2.49
CA MET A 86 -6.92 17.24 1.40
C MET A 86 -6.99 18.26 0.26
N ILE A 87 -7.11 19.55 0.60
CA ILE A 87 -7.07 20.65 -0.37
C ILE A 87 -5.75 20.61 -1.16
N GLU A 88 -4.63 20.51 -0.46
CA GLU A 88 -3.30 20.42 -1.09
C GLU A 88 -3.16 19.20 -2.02
N LEU A 89 -3.76 18.07 -1.65
CA LEU A 89 -3.77 16.87 -2.50
C LEU A 89 -4.58 17.07 -3.76
N GLU A 90 -5.76 17.69 -3.69
CA GLU A 90 -6.65 17.87 -4.85
C GLU A 90 -6.18 19.00 -5.78
N ASP A 91 -5.69 20.10 -5.20
CA ASP A 91 -5.19 21.27 -5.92
C ASP A 91 -3.88 20.96 -6.67
N GLY A 92 -3.09 19.96 -6.24
CA GLY A 92 -1.86 19.59 -6.94
C GLY A 92 -0.71 20.59 -6.72
N GLY A 93 0.24 20.69 -7.66
CA GLY A 93 1.31 21.69 -7.60
C GLY A 93 2.50 21.35 -6.70
N ASP A 94 2.85 22.22 -5.75
CA ASP A 94 3.85 21.97 -4.72
C ASP A 94 3.15 21.55 -3.41
N ILE A 95 3.08 20.24 -3.13
CA ILE A 95 2.51 19.73 -1.88
C ILE A 95 3.59 19.96 -0.81
N PRO A 96 3.25 20.53 0.35
CA PRO A 96 4.21 20.64 1.44
C PRO A 96 4.70 19.27 1.89
N ASN A 97 6.01 19.14 2.17
CA ASN A 97 6.60 17.94 2.78
C ASN A 97 6.01 17.59 4.17
N SER A 98 5.20 18.48 4.76
CA SER A 98 4.46 18.28 6.01
C SER A 98 3.01 17.85 5.80
N ASN A 99 2.55 17.64 4.55
CA ASN A 99 1.19 17.20 4.27
C ASN A 99 0.91 15.86 4.96
N SER A 100 -0.13 15.81 5.79
CA SER A 100 -0.35 14.68 6.70
C SER A 100 -0.64 13.35 5.98
N ASN A 101 -1.16 13.38 4.75
CA ASN A 101 -1.42 12.14 4.00
C ASN A 101 -0.11 11.56 3.46
N VAL A 102 0.77 12.41 2.93
CA VAL A 102 2.10 12.02 2.46
C VAL A 102 2.97 11.53 3.62
N VAL A 103 2.98 12.25 4.74
CA VAL A 103 3.69 11.83 5.97
C VAL A 103 3.11 10.51 6.49
N GLY A 104 1.77 10.41 6.56
CA GLY A 104 1.07 9.22 7.04
C GLY A 104 1.38 7.97 6.21
N LEU A 105 1.37 8.09 4.88
CA LEU A 105 1.71 7.01 3.96
C LEU A 105 3.15 6.53 4.21
N TRP A 106 4.12 7.46 4.13
CA TRP A 106 5.54 7.14 4.30
C TRP A 106 5.84 6.47 5.65
N SER A 107 5.48 7.15 6.74
CA SER A 107 5.83 6.70 8.10
C SER A 107 5.11 5.41 8.48
N THR A 108 3.85 5.21 8.04
CA THR A 108 3.13 3.97 8.34
C THR A 108 3.74 2.79 7.60
N MET A 109 4.08 2.94 6.31
CA MET A 109 4.71 1.86 5.55
C MET A 109 6.07 1.48 6.10
N LEU A 110 6.93 2.45 6.44
CA LEU A 110 8.22 2.15 7.06
C LEU A 110 8.09 1.52 8.45
N ARG A 111 7.07 1.88 9.22
CA ARG A 111 6.78 1.22 10.48
C ARG A 111 6.37 -0.25 10.29
N VAL A 112 5.57 -0.55 9.28
CA VAL A 112 5.23 -1.94 8.95
C VAL A 112 6.46 -2.71 8.47
N VAL A 113 7.34 -2.09 7.67
CA VAL A 113 8.63 -2.69 7.27
C VAL A 113 9.47 -3.05 8.48
N GLY A 114 9.67 -2.13 9.44
CA GLY A 114 10.45 -2.41 10.64
C GLY A 114 9.88 -3.55 11.49
N ILE A 115 8.57 -3.54 11.76
CA ILE A 115 7.91 -4.63 12.50
C ILE A 115 8.07 -5.99 11.78
N ALA A 116 7.97 -5.99 10.45
CA ALA A 116 8.17 -7.20 9.66
C ALA A 116 9.61 -7.71 9.74
N GLU A 117 10.60 -6.81 9.70
CA GLU A 117 12.02 -7.16 9.86
C GLU A 117 12.26 -7.81 11.24
N ASP A 118 11.73 -7.21 12.31
CA ASP A 118 11.87 -7.74 13.67
C ASP A 118 11.23 -9.14 13.81
N ILE A 119 10.03 -9.34 13.26
CA ILE A 119 9.37 -10.66 13.27
C ILE A 119 10.21 -11.69 12.50
N ALA A 120 10.67 -11.34 11.30
CA ALA A 120 11.41 -12.25 10.43
C ALA A 120 12.78 -12.65 11.02
N GLU A 121 13.46 -11.71 11.69
CA GLU A 121 14.74 -11.96 12.35
C GLU A 121 14.57 -12.82 13.62
N ASN A 122 13.52 -12.57 14.41
CA ASN A 122 13.38 -13.20 15.72
C ASN A 122 12.53 -14.48 15.73
N ALA A 123 11.75 -14.78 14.68
CA ALA A 123 10.90 -15.97 14.66
C ALA A 123 11.67 -17.28 14.89
N ALA A 124 12.92 -17.37 14.42
CA ALA A 124 13.77 -18.55 14.61
C ALA A 124 14.36 -18.68 16.03
N ASN A 125 14.27 -17.62 16.85
CA ASN A 125 14.81 -17.58 18.21
C ASN A 125 13.77 -17.99 19.27
N VAL A 126 12.50 -18.14 18.87
CA VAL A 126 11.40 -18.54 19.75
C VAL A 126 11.16 -20.05 19.62
N ASP A 127 10.93 -20.73 20.74
CA ASP A 127 10.58 -22.16 20.75
C ASP A 127 9.12 -22.36 20.33
N ILE A 128 8.89 -22.54 19.02
CA ILE A 128 7.59 -22.75 18.39
C ILE A 128 7.66 -23.85 17.32
N ASP A 129 6.51 -24.36 16.91
CA ASP A 129 6.43 -25.34 15.82
C ASP A 129 7.04 -24.78 14.52
N ALA A 130 7.73 -25.64 13.75
CA ALA A 130 8.42 -25.23 12.53
C ALA A 130 7.46 -24.66 11.46
N GLY A 131 6.22 -25.15 11.41
CA GLY A 131 5.19 -24.61 10.53
C GLY A 131 4.70 -23.24 11.00
N THR A 132 4.62 -23.01 12.32
CA THR A 132 4.31 -21.68 12.88
C THR A 132 5.43 -20.69 12.57
N GLN A 133 6.68 -21.07 12.82
CA GLN A 133 7.84 -20.25 12.48
C GLN A 133 7.89 -19.88 11.00
N SER A 134 7.68 -20.88 10.12
CA SER A 134 7.62 -20.67 8.67
C SER A 134 6.51 -19.69 8.27
N GLY A 135 5.32 -19.85 8.85
CA GLY A 135 4.20 -18.93 8.67
C GLY A 135 4.53 -17.50 9.10
N LEU A 136 5.13 -17.30 10.28
CA LEU A 136 5.51 -15.98 10.78
C LEU A 136 6.49 -15.28 9.84
N ILE A 137 7.54 -15.97 9.40
CA ILE A 137 8.54 -15.42 8.48
C ILE A 137 7.89 -15.07 7.14
N ALA A 138 7.06 -15.95 6.59
CA ALA A 138 6.41 -15.71 5.30
C ALA A 138 5.41 -14.55 5.37
N TYR A 139 4.67 -14.43 6.47
CA TYR A 139 3.72 -13.36 6.70
C TYR A 139 4.41 -12.01 6.89
N ALA A 140 5.48 -11.97 7.69
CA ALA A 140 6.32 -10.79 7.83
C ALA A 140 6.84 -10.30 6.46
N LYS A 141 7.41 -11.20 5.66
CA LYS A 141 7.90 -10.88 4.31
C LYS A 141 6.80 -10.41 3.36
N LEU A 142 5.58 -10.96 3.47
CA LEU A 142 4.43 -10.48 2.71
C LEU A 142 4.10 -9.01 3.02
N TYR A 143 3.97 -8.63 4.29
CA TYR A 143 3.64 -7.25 4.67
C TYR A 143 4.80 -6.29 4.41
N GLN A 144 6.05 -6.75 4.56
CA GLN A 144 7.23 -5.98 4.17
C GLN A 144 7.19 -5.68 2.67
N ALA A 145 6.96 -6.70 1.82
CA ALA A 145 6.86 -6.54 0.38
C ALA A 145 5.69 -5.63 -0.03
N MET A 146 4.53 -5.79 0.58
CA MET A 146 3.35 -4.93 0.33
C MET A 146 3.63 -3.47 0.70
N SER A 147 4.32 -3.22 1.81
CA SER A 147 4.65 -1.87 2.27
C SER A 147 5.71 -1.20 1.39
N ILE A 148 6.76 -1.94 1.01
CA ILE A 148 7.77 -1.49 0.02
C ILE A 148 7.10 -1.21 -1.32
N GLY A 149 6.18 -2.09 -1.76
CA GLY A 149 5.43 -1.91 -2.99
C GLY A 149 4.54 -0.66 -2.98
N ALA A 150 3.89 -0.36 -1.86
CA ALA A 150 3.11 0.88 -1.69
C ALA A 150 3.99 2.13 -1.75
N LEU A 151 5.18 2.09 -1.11
CA LEU A 151 6.16 3.16 -1.21
C LEU A 151 6.66 3.34 -2.66
N ALA A 152 6.99 2.25 -3.36
CA ALA A 152 7.49 2.29 -4.73
C ALA A 152 6.44 2.76 -5.75
N GLN A 153 5.15 2.62 -5.44
CA GLN A 153 4.04 3.24 -6.19
C GLN A 153 3.88 4.74 -5.87
N SER A 154 4.48 5.25 -4.81
CA SER A 154 4.22 6.60 -4.30
C SER A 154 5.41 7.55 -4.51
N TYR A 155 6.63 7.03 -4.57
CA TYR A 155 7.88 7.78 -4.63
C TYR A 155 8.83 7.26 -5.72
N GLU A 156 9.73 8.12 -6.20
CA GLU A 156 10.76 7.74 -7.19
C GLU A 156 11.85 6.85 -6.61
N GLN A 157 12.16 7.06 -5.33
CA GLN A 157 13.12 6.29 -4.56
C GLN A 157 12.54 5.97 -3.19
N VAL A 158 12.94 4.84 -2.62
CA VAL A 158 12.35 4.30 -1.38
C VAL A 158 13.41 3.68 -0.50
N ILE A 159 13.08 3.53 0.78
CA ILE A 159 13.84 2.71 1.72
C ILE A 159 13.22 1.32 1.71
N VAL A 160 14.07 0.30 1.59
CA VAL A 160 13.66 -1.12 1.55
C VAL A 160 14.05 -1.91 2.80
N ALA A 161 14.87 -1.31 3.66
CA ALA A 161 15.26 -1.88 4.94
C ALA A 161 15.45 -0.76 5.97
N THR A 162 14.93 -0.94 7.19
CA THR A 162 15.09 0.08 8.23
C THR A 162 16.51 0.10 8.79
N SER A 163 16.94 1.26 9.30
CA SER A 163 18.26 1.46 9.92
C SER A 163 18.19 2.66 10.84
N GLU A 164 18.86 2.58 11.99
CA GLU A 164 19.07 3.73 12.87
C GLU A 164 20.10 4.72 12.31
N ASP A 165 20.93 4.29 11.36
CA ASP A 165 21.94 5.12 10.71
C ASP A 165 21.61 5.33 9.23
N ASN A 166 20.93 6.44 8.94
CA ASN A 166 20.68 7.00 7.60
C ASN A 166 20.43 5.92 6.51
N PRO A 167 19.32 5.16 6.57
CA PRO A 167 19.04 4.09 5.60
C PRO A 167 19.16 4.59 4.15
N PRO A 168 19.77 3.81 3.25
CA PRO A 168 19.95 4.22 1.86
C PRO A 168 18.62 4.18 1.10
N PHE A 169 18.51 5.06 0.11
CA PHE A 169 17.41 5.06 -0.85
C PHE A 169 17.80 4.24 -2.08
N VAL A 170 16.84 3.48 -2.59
CA VAL A 170 16.95 2.75 -3.86
C VAL A 170 15.87 3.21 -4.83
N SER A 171 16.06 2.98 -6.13
CA SER A 171 15.03 3.31 -7.13
C SER A 171 13.73 2.54 -6.86
N ARG A 172 12.58 3.09 -7.27
CA ARG A 172 11.28 2.38 -7.18
C ARG A 172 11.29 0.99 -7.84
N THR A 173 11.99 0.85 -8.97
CA THR A 173 12.12 -0.44 -9.68
C THR A 173 12.92 -1.44 -8.86
N GLU A 174 13.98 -0.99 -8.18
CA GLU A 174 14.71 -1.81 -7.23
C GLU A 174 13.83 -2.17 -6.01
N GLY A 175 13.02 -1.23 -5.51
CA GLY A 175 12.01 -1.50 -4.49
C GLY A 175 11.04 -2.63 -4.86
N PHE A 176 10.48 -2.62 -6.08
CA PHE A 176 9.64 -3.71 -6.56
C PHE A 176 10.41 -5.04 -6.66
N ASN A 177 11.67 -5.03 -7.12
CA ASN A 177 12.48 -6.25 -7.18
C ASN A 177 12.81 -6.80 -5.78
N THR A 178 13.00 -5.94 -4.78
CA THR A 178 13.13 -6.36 -3.38
C THR A 178 11.83 -6.99 -2.88
N ALA A 179 10.67 -6.37 -3.15
CA ALA A 179 9.37 -6.95 -2.81
C ALA A 179 9.16 -8.35 -3.45
N ILE A 180 9.51 -8.52 -4.73
CA ILE A 180 9.47 -9.82 -5.42
C ILE A 180 10.38 -10.85 -4.75
N THR A 181 11.58 -10.44 -4.32
CA THR A 181 12.54 -11.32 -3.65
C THR A 181 11.96 -11.81 -2.32
N LEU A 182 11.45 -10.90 -1.48
CA LEU A 182 10.81 -11.23 -0.20
C LEU A 182 9.65 -12.21 -0.37
N LEU A 183 8.78 -11.98 -1.36
CA LEU A 183 7.65 -12.87 -1.65
C LEU A 183 8.08 -14.24 -2.17
N THR A 184 9.14 -14.30 -2.99
CA THR A 184 9.70 -15.56 -3.49
C THR A 184 10.29 -16.38 -2.35
N GLU A 185 10.98 -15.72 -1.40
CA GLU A 185 11.49 -16.35 -0.20
C GLU A 185 10.35 -16.83 0.72
N ALA A 186 9.29 -16.02 0.89
CA ALA A 186 8.11 -16.41 1.64
C ALA A 186 7.44 -17.67 1.05
N LYS A 187 7.21 -17.68 -0.27
CA LYS A 187 6.67 -18.84 -1.00
C LYS A 187 7.54 -20.08 -0.80
N THR A 188 8.87 -19.91 -0.88
CA THR A 188 9.82 -21.00 -0.68
C THR A 188 9.79 -21.53 0.75
N ALA A 189 9.68 -20.65 1.76
CA ALA A 189 9.62 -21.04 3.16
C ALA A 189 8.39 -21.91 3.46
N ILE A 190 7.20 -21.48 3.04
CA ILE A 190 5.96 -22.23 3.28
C ILE A 190 5.87 -23.51 2.44
N ALA A 191 6.55 -23.59 1.30
CA ALA A 191 6.67 -24.83 0.54
C ALA A 191 7.58 -25.85 1.24
N ALA A 192 8.68 -25.38 1.86
CA ALA A 192 9.62 -26.24 2.58
C ALA A 192 9.08 -26.71 3.94
N ASN A 193 8.41 -25.81 4.67
CA ASN A 193 7.76 -26.09 5.94
C ASN A 193 6.34 -25.51 5.88
N PRO A 194 5.33 -26.32 5.51
CA PRO A 194 3.94 -25.88 5.46
C PRO A 194 3.48 -25.26 6.77
N ILE A 195 2.64 -24.23 6.67
CA ILE A 195 2.10 -23.53 7.84
C ILE A 195 1.36 -24.50 8.76
N SER A 196 1.51 -24.31 10.07
CA SER A 196 0.88 -25.15 11.08
C SER A 196 -0.60 -24.83 11.24
N GLY A 197 -1.35 -25.74 11.87
CA GLY A 197 -2.74 -25.47 12.25
C GLY A 197 -2.89 -24.33 13.26
N GLU A 198 -1.88 -24.11 14.10
CA GLU A 198 -1.82 -22.98 15.04
C GLU A 198 -1.69 -21.65 14.29
N PHE A 199 -0.77 -21.55 13.33
CA PHE A 199 -0.63 -20.35 12.52
C PHE A 199 -1.92 -20.06 11.74
N GLN A 200 -2.54 -21.10 11.19
CA GLN A 200 -3.82 -21.00 10.51
C GLN A 200 -4.93 -20.46 11.43
N SER A 201 -5.02 -20.94 12.68
CA SER A 201 -6.11 -20.55 13.60
C SER A 201 -5.88 -19.21 14.28
N GLU A 202 -4.65 -18.91 14.69
CA GLU A 202 -4.34 -17.73 15.51
C GLU A 202 -4.02 -16.49 14.67
N ILE A 203 -3.37 -16.66 13.51
CA ILE A 203 -2.94 -15.54 12.66
C ILE A 203 -3.87 -15.37 11.46
N LEU A 204 -4.00 -16.40 10.61
CA LEU A 204 -4.77 -16.26 9.37
C LEU A 204 -6.29 -16.26 9.61
N ARG A 205 -6.76 -16.96 10.65
CA ARG A 205 -8.16 -17.03 11.10
C ARG A 205 -9.19 -17.45 10.04
N GLY A 206 -8.72 -17.98 8.91
CA GLY A 206 -9.55 -18.30 7.75
C GLY A 206 -9.84 -17.11 6.84
N ASP A 207 -9.34 -15.92 7.16
CA ASP A 207 -9.58 -14.68 6.43
C ASP A 207 -8.54 -14.43 5.33
N ILE A 208 -7.38 -15.08 5.41
CA ILE A 208 -6.27 -14.95 4.45
C ILE A 208 -5.82 -16.32 3.96
N ASP A 209 -5.91 -16.55 2.65
CA ASP A 209 -5.14 -17.61 1.99
C ASP A 209 -3.72 -17.09 1.69
N LEU A 210 -2.76 -17.49 2.51
CA LEU A 210 -1.40 -16.97 2.43
C LEU A 210 -0.71 -17.32 1.09
N ALA A 211 -0.94 -18.51 0.54
CA ALA A 211 -0.28 -18.93 -0.70
C ALA A 211 -0.81 -18.13 -1.89
N ASN A 212 -2.14 -18.03 -2.02
CA ASN A 212 -2.77 -17.24 -3.06
C ASN A 212 -2.45 -15.74 -2.93
N THR A 213 -2.38 -15.22 -1.70
CA THR A 213 -2.00 -13.81 -1.47
C THR A 213 -0.55 -13.52 -1.91
N ILE A 214 0.38 -14.43 -1.61
CA ILE A 214 1.78 -14.29 -2.07
C ILE A 214 1.85 -14.31 -3.60
N ASP A 215 1.10 -15.20 -4.25
CA ASP A 215 1.08 -15.29 -5.71
C ASP A 215 0.42 -14.08 -6.37
N ALA A 216 -0.66 -13.54 -5.79
CA ALA A 216 -1.27 -12.29 -6.23
C ALA A 216 -0.30 -11.10 -6.12
N MET A 217 0.42 -10.98 -5.01
CA MET A 217 1.41 -9.91 -4.85
C MET A 217 2.64 -10.11 -5.77
N LEU A 218 3.07 -11.35 -6.00
CA LEU A 218 4.11 -11.66 -6.99
C LEU A 218 3.67 -11.24 -8.38
N ALA A 219 2.42 -11.53 -8.77
CA ALA A 219 1.87 -11.11 -10.06
C ALA A 219 1.91 -9.59 -10.21
N ARG A 220 1.38 -8.87 -9.21
CA ARG A 220 1.32 -7.40 -9.17
C ARG A 220 2.70 -6.76 -9.28
N PHE A 221 3.64 -7.17 -8.43
CA PHE A 221 4.97 -6.53 -8.42
C PHE A 221 5.84 -6.94 -9.60
N ASN A 222 5.71 -8.17 -10.13
CA ASN A 222 6.36 -8.52 -11.38
C ASN A 222 5.83 -7.69 -12.54
N LEU A 223 4.52 -7.42 -12.60
CA LEU A 223 3.96 -6.51 -13.60
C LEU A 223 4.57 -5.11 -13.50
N TYR A 224 4.62 -4.55 -12.29
CA TYR A 224 5.18 -3.20 -12.06
C TYR A 224 6.69 -3.11 -12.31
N ALA A 225 7.42 -4.20 -12.09
CA ALA A 225 8.84 -4.30 -12.42
C ALA A 225 9.12 -4.55 -13.92
N GLY A 226 8.09 -4.80 -14.73
CA GLY A 226 8.22 -5.14 -16.16
C GLY A 226 8.60 -6.60 -16.43
N ASN A 227 8.49 -7.48 -15.43
CA ASN A 227 8.78 -8.91 -15.53
C ASN A 227 7.54 -9.69 -16.03
N TYR A 228 7.10 -9.39 -17.26
CA TYR A 228 5.78 -9.80 -17.77
C TYR A 228 5.54 -11.33 -17.77
N GLU A 229 6.52 -12.15 -18.15
CA GLU A 229 6.37 -13.62 -18.13
C GLU A 229 6.21 -14.17 -16.70
N ALA A 230 6.93 -13.59 -15.74
CA ALA A 230 6.81 -13.95 -14.33
C ALA A 230 5.47 -13.48 -13.75
N ALA A 231 4.99 -12.30 -14.18
CA ALA A 231 3.68 -11.79 -13.80
C ALA A 231 2.55 -12.73 -14.27
N ILE A 232 2.59 -13.17 -15.55
CA ILE A 232 1.62 -14.14 -16.09
C ILE A 232 1.65 -15.45 -15.29
N SER A 233 2.86 -15.95 -15.02
CA SER A 233 3.04 -17.22 -14.29
C SER A 233 2.49 -17.16 -12.87
N ALA A 234 2.74 -16.06 -12.15
CA ALA A 234 2.23 -15.85 -10.79
C ALA A 234 0.71 -15.63 -10.79
N ALA A 235 0.17 -14.82 -11.70
CA ALA A 235 -1.26 -14.58 -11.83
C ALA A 235 -2.03 -15.86 -12.13
N SER A 236 -1.50 -16.71 -13.01
CA SER A 236 -2.11 -18.01 -13.36
C SER A 236 -2.05 -19.04 -12.23
N ALA A 237 -1.25 -18.80 -11.19
CA ALA A 237 -1.13 -19.68 -10.03
C ALA A 237 -2.17 -19.37 -8.94
N VAL A 238 -2.83 -18.21 -9.01
CA VAL A 238 -3.87 -17.82 -8.07
C VAL A 238 -5.18 -18.55 -8.40
N ASP A 239 -5.77 -19.20 -7.40
CA ASP A 239 -7.10 -19.78 -7.47
C ASP A 239 -8.15 -18.66 -7.52
N GLN A 240 -8.90 -18.60 -8.62
CA GLN A 240 -9.94 -17.59 -8.84
C GLN A 240 -11.10 -17.67 -7.83
N THR A 241 -11.23 -18.79 -7.10
CA THR A 241 -12.24 -18.98 -6.05
C THR A 241 -11.73 -18.66 -4.65
N SER A 242 -10.43 -18.36 -4.51
CA SER A 242 -9.82 -18.01 -3.23
C SER A 242 -10.10 -16.55 -2.89
N ALA A 243 -10.31 -16.29 -1.60
CA ALA A 243 -10.47 -14.96 -1.04
C ALA A 243 -9.45 -14.71 0.08
N SER A 244 -8.91 -13.50 0.09
CA SER A 244 -8.15 -12.97 1.22
C SER A 244 -8.67 -11.59 1.55
N VAL A 245 -9.04 -11.36 2.81
CA VAL A 245 -9.62 -10.10 3.27
C VAL A 245 -8.99 -9.59 4.55
N PHE A 246 -8.95 -8.27 4.67
CA PHE A 246 -8.80 -7.60 5.95
C PHE A 246 -10.16 -7.49 6.61
N THR A 247 -10.28 -8.01 7.84
CA THR A 247 -11.50 -7.96 8.63
C THR A 247 -11.49 -6.83 9.64
N TYR A 248 -12.66 -6.31 9.97
CA TYR A 248 -12.84 -5.17 10.85
C TYR A 248 -13.86 -5.45 11.95
N ASP A 249 -13.81 -4.67 13.02
CA ASP A 249 -14.70 -4.78 14.18
C ASP A 249 -15.00 -3.38 14.76
N SER A 250 -15.84 -3.32 15.79
CA SER A 250 -16.26 -2.05 16.42
C SER A 250 -15.14 -1.16 16.98
N GLN A 251 -13.92 -1.68 17.15
CA GLN A 251 -12.74 -0.95 17.59
C GLN A 251 -11.77 -0.67 16.42
N ASN A 252 -11.72 -1.59 15.46
CA ASN A 252 -10.89 -1.53 14.27
C ASN A 252 -11.79 -1.43 13.05
N LEU A 253 -12.33 -0.23 12.81
CA LEU A 253 -13.28 0.00 11.73
C LEU A 253 -12.63 -0.10 10.36
N ASN A 254 -13.44 -0.37 9.34
CA ASN A 254 -13.07 -0.21 7.95
C ASN A 254 -12.52 1.21 7.74
N PRO A 255 -11.26 1.32 7.28
CA PRO A 255 -10.56 2.59 7.25
C PRO A 255 -11.13 3.55 6.23
N ILE A 256 -11.73 3.07 5.13
CA ILE A 256 -12.27 3.89 4.05
C ILE A 256 -13.69 4.34 4.38
N TRP A 257 -14.51 3.44 4.92
CA TRP A 257 -15.81 3.80 5.52
C TRP A 257 -15.63 4.94 6.53
N SER A 258 -14.59 4.85 7.37
CA SER A 258 -14.29 5.88 8.38
C SER A 258 -13.98 7.26 7.78
N ARG A 259 -13.60 7.34 6.50
CA ARG A 259 -13.33 8.59 5.78
C ARG A 259 -14.54 9.09 5.03
N VAL A 260 -15.40 8.21 4.55
CA VAL A 260 -16.53 8.58 3.69
C VAL A 260 -17.83 8.72 4.48
N TYR A 261 -18.06 7.89 5.50
CA TYR A 261 -19.34 7.81 6.19
C TYR A 261 -19.31 8.30 7.63
N GLN A 262 -18.20 8.09 8.34
CA GLN A 262 -18.14 8.40 9.77
C GLN A 262 -18.45 9.88 10.04
N ASN A 263 -19.27 10.13 11.06
CA ASN A 263 -19.72 11.46 11.48
C ASN A 263 -20.53 12.24 10.42
N SER A 264 -21.00 11.61 9.34
CA SER A 264 -21.78 12.25 8.27
C SER A 264 -21.05 13.44 7.63
N ALA A 265 -19.72 13.39 7.59
CA ALA A 265 -18.86 14.42 7.02
C ALA A 265 -17.76 13.75 6.18
N PRO A 266 -18.08 13.27 4.95
CA PRO A 266 -17.12 12.59 4.08
C PRO A 266 -15.91 13.48 3.85
N ASN A 267 -14.71 12.92 4.02
CA ASN A 267 -13.44 13.55 3.64
C ASN A 267 -13.30 13.69 2.13
N PHE A 268 -13.73 12.65 1.43
CA PHE A 268 -13.81 12.57 -0.03
C PHE A 268 -14.99 11.69 -0.42
N LYS A 269 -15.36 11.78 -1.70
CA LYS A 269 -16.34 10.92 -2.35
C LYS A 269 -15.78 10.38 -3.66
N PRO A 270 -16.23 9.21 -4.14
CA PRO A 270 -15.86 8.71 -5.45
C PRO A 270 -16.29 9.70 -6.54
N ARG A 271 -15.55 9.71 -7.65
CA ARG A 271 -15.88 10.50 -8.84
C ARG A 271 -16.66 9.63 -9.82
N ASP A 272 -17.50 10.27 -10.63
CA ASP A 272 -18.15 9.64 -11.78
C ASP A 272 -17.12 8.87 -12.61
N ASN A 273 -17.58 7.80 -13.27
CA ASN A 273 -16.76 7.03 -14.21
C ASN A 273 -15.44 6.50 -13.59
N PHE A 274 -15.43 6.22 -12.28
CA PHE A 274 -14.23 5.83 -11.52
C PHE A 274 -13.06 6.83 -11.65
N GLY A 275 -13.40 8.11 -11.91
CA GLY A 275 -12.43 9.16 -12.13
C GLY A 275 -11.80 9.22 -13.52
N LEU A 276 -12.28 8.42 -14.47
CA LEU A 276 -11.81 8.45 -15.85
C LEU A 276 -12.48 9.56 -16.67
N PRO A 277 -11.76 10.19 -17.62
CA PRO A 277 -12.35 11.18 -18.52
C PRO A 277 -13.35 10.53 -19.49
N ASP A 278 -14.26 11.35 -20.04
CA ASP A 278 -15.35 10.93 -20.95
C ASP A 278 -14.89 10.13 -22.19
N SER A 279 -13.60 10.21 -22.56
CA SER A 279 -13.03 9.38 -23.62
C SER A 279 -13.05 7.87 -23.30
N PHE A 280 -13.14 7.51 -22.01
CA PHE A 280 -13.38 6.14 -21.56
C PHE A 280 -14.86 5.93 -21.31
N THR A 281 -15.51 5.26 -22.26
CA THR A 281 -16.91 4.89 -22.15
C THR A 281 -17.04 3.44 -21.70
N PHE A 282 -17.81 3.22 -20.63
CA PHE A 282 -18.24 1.90 -20.18
C PHE A 282 -19.56 1.50 -20.81
N ASP A 283 -19.88 0.21 -20.79
CA ASP A 283 -21.25 -0.22 -21.04
C ASP A 283 -22.16 0.34 -19.94
N ALA A 284 -23.35 0.80 -20.32
CA ALA A 284 -24.29 1.36 -19.36
C ALA A 284 -24.82 0.33 -18.34
N ASN A 285 -24.61 -0.97 -18.60
CA ASN A 285 -24.97 -2.07 -17.71
C ASN A 285 -23.74 -2.72 -17.04
N ASP A 286 -22.57 -2.07 -17.07
CA ASP A 286 -21.39 -2.59 -16.35
C ASP A 286 -21.69 -2.66 -14.85
N GLY A 287 -21.75 -3.88 -14.31
CA GLY A 287 -22.21 -4.18 -12.96
C GLY A 287 -21.38 -3.54 -11.85
N ARG A 288 -20.15 -3.12 -12.16
CA ARG A 288 -19.24 -2.48 -11.19
C ARG A 288 -19.69 -1.07 -10.82
N PHE A 289 -20.48 -0.39 -11.65
CA PHE A 289 -21.12 0.86 -11.25
C PHE A 289 -22.06 0.63 -10.07
N ASP A 290 -22.98 -0.33 -10.18
CA ASP A 290 -23.94 -0.65 -9.13
C ASP A 290 -23.25 -1.25 -7.89
N PHE A 291 -22.12 -1.93 -8.05
CA PHE A 291 -21.34 -2.45 -6.93
C PHE A 291 -20.65 -1.33 -6.12
N TYR A 292 -19.93 -0.41 -6.78
CA TYR A 292 -19.08 0.58 -6.10
C TYR A 292 -19.72 1.94 -5.90
N LEU A 293 -20.73 2.31 -6.71
CA LEU A 293 -21.22 3.69 -6.79
C LEU A 293 -22.72 3.76 -6.51
N ILE A 294 -23.10 4.71 -5.68
CA ILE A 294 -24.50 5.09 -5.45
C ILE A 294 -24.72 6.42 -6.17
N PRO A 295 -25.63 6.50 -7.16
CA PRO A 295 -25.84 7.70 -7.94
C PRO A 295 -26.13 8.95 -7.10
N LEU A 296 -25.35 10.01 -7.31
CA LEU A 296 -25.45 11.31 -6.69
C LEU A 296 -25.14 12.39 -7.73
N ASP A 297 -26.15 13.13 -8.18
CA ASP A 297 -25.97 14.27 -9.09
C ASP A 297 -25.49 15.50 -8.30
N THR A 298 -24.23 15.50 -7.86
CA THR A 298 -23.61 16.57 -7.08
C THR A 298 -22.17 16.81 -7.54
N ILE A 299 -21.70 18.04 -7.33
CA ILE A 299 -20.32 18.43 -7.56
C ILE A 299 -19.63 18.75 -6.23
N ASN A 300 -18.34 18.48 -6.15
CA ASN A 300 -17.53 18.88 -5.02
C ASN A 300 -17.20 20.39 -5.07
N GLN A 301 -16.45 20.87 -4.07
CA GLN A 301 -16.05 22.28 -3.97
C GLN A 301 -15.26 22.80 -5.18
N ASN A 302 -14.54 21.92 -5.86
CA ASN A 302 -13.72 22.20 -7.05
C ASN A 302 -14.43 21.84 -8.36
N GLN A 303 -15.76 21.74 -8.34
CA GLN A 303 -16.62 21.49 -9.51
C GLN A 303 -16.43 20.11 -10.17
N LEU A 304 -15.90 19.15 -9.42
CA LEU A 304 -15.78 17.76 -9.85
C LEU A 304 -17.09 17.01 -9.51
N PRO A 305 -17.83 16.44 -10.50
CA PRO A 305 -18.90 15.45 -10.27
C PRO A 305 -18.52 14.32 -9.28
N ILE A 306 -19.38 14.01 -8.33
CA ILE A 306 -19.09 13.02 -7.28
C ILE A 306 -20.30 12.13 -7.03
N GLU A 307 -20.02 10.86 -6.76
CA GLU A 307 -20.99 9.82 -6.43
C GLU A 307 -20.98 9.52 -4.91
N ASP A 308 -21.96 8.78 -4.39
CA ASP A 308 -21.84 8.11 -3.08
C ASP A 308 -21.17 6.73 -3.24
N LEU A 309 -20.64 6.16 -2.15
CA LEU A 309 -19.75 4.98 -2.21
C LEU A 309 -20.43 3.70 -1.69
N ALA A 310 -20.44 2.63 -2.47
CA ALA A 310 -20.97 1.32 -2.07
C ALA A 310 -19.85 0.27 -1.96
N GLY A 311 -20.23 -1.01 -1.98
CA GLY A 311 -19.32 -2.15 -2.02
C GLY A 311 -18.58 -2.29 -0.69
N PHE A 312 -17.29 -2.62 -0.73
CA PHE A 312 -16.45 -2.89 0.45
C PHE A 312 -16.32 -1.75 1.47
N PHE A 313 -17.00 -0.63 1.29
CA PHE A 313 -16.77 0.62 2.02
C PHE A 313 -18.04 1.22 2.62
N ASP A 314 -19.20 0.55 2.50
CA ASP A 314 -20.48 1.09 2.98
C ASP A 314 -20.86 0.62 4.40
N GLY A 315 -20.17 -0.41 4.91
CA GLY A 315 -20.21 -0.83 6.32
C GLY A 315 -18.97 -0.47 7.15
N ASP A 316 -19.17 -0.18 8.43
CA ASP A 316 -18.09 0.14 9.38
C ASP A 316 -17.22 -1.07 9.75
N THR A 317 -17.74 -2.29 9.60
CA THR A 317 -17.01 -3.55 9.79
C THR A 317 -16.88 -4.38 8.51
N GLU A 318 -17.17 -3.78 7.35
CA GLU A 318 -17.11 -4.50 6.08
C GLU A 318 -15.67 -4.77 5.68
N SER A 319 -15.39 -6.02 5.30
CA SER A 319 -14.03 -6.46 4.98
C SER A 319 -13.55 -5.86 3.65
N ILE A 320 -12.24 -5.59 3.57
CA ILE A 320 -11.59 -5.11 2.35
C ILE A 320 -10.71 -6.23 1.76
N PRO A 321 -10.87 -6.61 0.49
CA PRO A 321 -10.01 -7.60 -0.14
C PRO A 321 -8.52 -7.19 -0.18
N VAL A 322 -7.62 -8.16 -0.01
CA VAL A 322 -6.17 -7.94 -0.20
C VAL A 322 -5.81 -7.86 -1.69
N TYR A 323 -6.53 -8.65 -2.50
CA TYR A 323 -6.51 -8.67 -3.96
C TYR A 323 -7.91 -9.08 -4.45
N LEU A 324 -8.23 -8.74 -5.70
CA LEU A 324 -9.43 -9.22 -6.39
C LEU A 324 -9.02 -10.31 -7.39
N PRO A 325 -9.79 -11.40 -7.56
CA PRO A 325 -9.46 -12.47 -8.51
C PRO A 325 -9.23 -11.94 -9.94
N ASP A 326 -10.07 -11.01 -10.39
CA ASP A 326 -10.00 -10.43 -11.73
C ASP A 326 -8.82 -9.47 -11.94
N GLU A 327 -8.15 -9.05 -10.87
CA GLU A 327 -6.83 -8.42 -11.00
C GLU A 327 -5.86 -9.34 -11.75
N MET A 328 -5.93 -10.65 -11.50
CA MET A 328 -5.02 -11.63 -12.11
C MET A 328 -5.26 -11.72 -13.62
N ASN A 329 -6.51 -11.73 -14.06
CA ASN A 329 -6.87 -11.72 -15.47
C ASN A 329 -6.42 -10.41 -16.14
N LEU A 330 -6.58 -9.27 -15.48
CA LEU A 330 -6.07 -7.98 -15.97
C LEU A 330 -4.54 -7.93 -16.05
N ILE A 331 -3.83 -8.52 -15.07
CA ILE A 331 -2.36 -8.67 -15.12
C ILE A 331 -1.95 -9.54 -16.31
N ILE A 332 -2.61 -10.68 -16.52
CA ILE A 332 -2.35 -11.58 -17.64
C ILE A 332 -2.58 -10.86 -18.97
N ALA A 333 -3.69 -10.12 -19.09
CA ALA A 333 -4.00 -9.36 -20.30
C ALA A 333 -2.91 -8.32 -20.60
N GLU A 334 -2.57 -7.50 -19.61
CA GLU A 334 -1.56 -6.46 -19.76
C GLU A 334 -0.17 -7.02 -20.07
N ALA A 335 0.27 -8.04 -19.32
CA ALA A 335 1.58 -8.62 -19.49
C ALA A 335 1.74 -9.27 -20.87
N ASN A 336 0.69 -9.90 -21.41
CA ASN A 336 0.70 -10.42 -22.77
C ASN A 336 0.84 -9.32 -23.84
N LEU A 337 0.32 -8.12 -23.58
CA LEU A 337 0.49 -6.97 -24.48
C LEU A 337 1.89 -6.34 -24.40
N ARG A 338 2.54 -6.41 -23.23
CA ARG A 338 3.81 -5.72 -22.97
C ARG A 338 5.06 -6.59 -23.08
N LYS A 339 4.93 -7.92 -23.10
CA LYS A 339 6.06 -8.84 -23.28
C LYS A 339 6.76 -8.61 -24.63
N SER A 340 8.00 -9.10 -24.73
CA SER A 340 8.89 -8.84 -25.87
C SER A 340 8.28 -9.18 -27.24
N THR A 341 7.37 -10.16 -27.30
CA THR A 341 6.52 -10.45 -28.44
C THR A 341 5.06 -10.40 -28.00
N PRO A 342 4.35 -9.27 -28.24
CA PRO A 342 2.97 -9.12 -27.80
C PRO A 342 2.05 -10.22 -28.33
N ASP A 343 1.16 -10.72 -27.47
CA ASP A 343 0.15 -11.72 -27.78
C ASP A 343 -1.24 -11.14 -27.54
N THR A 344 -1.79 -10.50 -28.58
CA THR A 344 -3.10 -9.84 -28.50
C THR A 344 -4.25 -10.84 -28.36
N GLY A 345 -4.08 -12.08 -28.83
CA GLY A 345 -5.11 -13.13 -28.68
C GLY A 345 -5.23 -13.61 -27.24
N ALA A 346 -4.09 -13.86 -26.58
CA ALA A 346 -4.06 -14.18 -25.17
C ALA A 346 -4.57 -13.01 -24.31
N ALA A 347 -4.24 -11.77 -24.68
CA ALA A 347 -4.71 -10.58 -23.98
C ALA A 347 -6.24 -10.42 -24.06
N VAL A 348 -6.83 -10.57 -25.26
CA VAL A 348 -8.28 -10.54 -25.44
C VAL A 348 -8.97 -11.67 -24.68
N THR A 349 -8.36 -12.86 -24.63
CA THR A 349 -8.92 -13.99 -23.87
C THR A 349 -9.00 -13.65 -22.38
N ALA A 350 -7.90 -13.21 -21.77
CA ALA A 350 -7.89 -12.84 -20.36
C ALA A 350 -8.78 -11.62 -20.04
N LEU A 351 -8.82 -10.62 -20.93
CA LEU A 351 -9.74 -9.48 -20.79
C LEU A 351 -11.22 -9.92 -20.83
N ASN A 352 -11.56 -10.91 -21.66
CA ASN A 352 -12.93 -11.40 -21.75
C ASN A 352 -13.36 -12.18 -20.50
N GLU A 353 -12.45 -12.82 -19.78
CA GLU A 353 -12.77 -13.41 -18.47
C GLU A 353 -13.32 -12.32 -17.53
N VAL A 354 -12.70 -11.14 -17.49
CA VAL A 354 -13.16 -9.99 -16.67
C VAL A 354 -14.46 -9.39 -17.19
N LEU A 355 -14.54 -9.14 -18.50
CA LEU A 355 -15.71 -8.46 -19.09
C LEU A 355 -16.98 -9.30 -18.98
N THR A 356 -16.87 -10.60 -19.16
CA THR A 356 -18.03 -11.51 -19.19
C THR A 356 -18.30 -12.18 -17.85
N ASP A 357 -17.49 -11.90 -16.83
CA ASP A 357 -17.75 -12.41 -15.50
C ASP A 357 -19.12 -11.93 -14.98
N THR A 358 -19.79 -12.82 -14.27
CA THR A 358 -21.13 -12.59 -13.68
C THR A 358 -21.19 -12.98 -12.20
N ASP A 359 -20.13 -13.61 -11.69
CA ASP A 359 -20.06 -14.14 -10.33
C ASP A 359 -18.59 -14.39 -9.94
N ASP A 360 -18.04 -13.52 -9.10
CA ASP A 360 -16.75 -13.75 -8.43
C ASP A 360 -16.97 -13.90 -6.91
N VAL A 361 -15.89 -14.27 -6.21
CA VAL A 361 -15.93 -14.52 -4.76
C VAL A 361 -16.32 -13.28 -3.92
N PHE A 362 -16.25 -12.08 -4.50
CA PHE A 362 -16.54 -10.82 -3.83
C PHE A 362 -17.79 -10.09 -4.36
N GLY A 363 -18.44 -10.61 -5.40
CA GLY A 363 -19.53 -9.96 -6.11
C GLY A 363 -19.11 -8.79 -7.03
N VAL A 364 -17.81 -8.61 -7.33
CA VAL A 364 -17.32 -7.59 -8.27
C VAL A 364 -17.28 -8.21 -9.66
N ASN A 365 -18.17 -7.79 -10.55
CA ASN A 365 -18.19 -8.31 -11.92
C ASN A 365 -18.71 -7.28 -12.90
N ALA A 366 -18.14 -7.28 -14.11
CA ALA A 366 -18.57 -6.37 -15.18
C ALA A 366 -19.90 -6.81 -15.79
N ASN A 367 -20.10 -8.11 -16.04
CA ASN A 367 -21.30 -8.68 -16.66
C ASN A 367 -21.71 -7.98 -17.97
N VAL A 368 -20.72 -7.74 -18.84
CA VAL A 368 -20.90 -7.11 -20.16
C VAL A 368 -20.51 -8.06 -21.28
N ALA A 369 -20.75 -7.63 -22.53
CA ALA A 369 -20.36 -8.43 -23.69
C ALA A 369 -18.83 -8.52 -23.83
N ALA A 370 -18.36 -9.65 -24.37
CA ALA A 370 -16.96 -9.84 -24.72
C ALA A 370 -16.44 -8.72 -25.64
N TYR A 371 -15.16 -8.40 -25.52
CA TYR A 371 -14.49 -7.37 -26.29
C TYR A 371 -14.61 -7.61 -27.79
N ALA A 372 -15.14 -6.62 -28.51
CA ALA A 372 -15.32 -6.63 -29.95
C ALA A 372 -14.67 -5.42 -30.65
N GLY A 373 -13.78 -4.72 -29.93
CA GLY A 373 -13.09 -3.52 -30.41
C GLY A 373 -11.83 -3.80 -31.23
N ASP A 374 -10.99 -2.77 -31.37
CA ASP A 374 -9.71 -2.86 -32.07
C ASP A 374 -8.69 -3.70 -31.28
N THR A 375 -8.08 -4.68 -31.94
CA THR A 375 -7.12 -5.60 -31.32
C THR A 375 -5.66 -5.16 -31.49
N THR A 376 -5.41 -3.89 -31.83
CA THR A 376 -4.06 -3.32 -31.75
C THR A 376 -3.59 -3.29 -30.28
N VAL A 377 -2.27 -3.36 -30.07
CA VAL A 377 -1.70 -3.35 -28.71
C VAL A 377 -2.12 -2.11 -27.94
N ASP A 378 -2.09 -0.93 -28.57
CA ASP A 378 -2.45 0.34 -27.93
C ASP A 378 -3.94 0.37 -27.54
N ALA A 379 -4.84 -0.05 -28.43
CA ALA A 379 -6.27 -0.10 -28.15
C ALA A 379 -6.61 -1.09 -27.02
N LEU A 380 -5.93 -2.25 -26.98
CA LEU A 380 -6.11 -3.22 -25.91
C LEU A 380 -5.50 -2.73 -24.58
N LEU A 381 -4.40 -1.99 -24.59
CA LEU A 381 -3.85 -1.39 -23.37
C LEU A 381 -4.80 -0.32 -22.81
N ASP A 382 -5.42 0.51 -23.65
CA ASP A 382 -6.45 1.45 -23.19
C ASP A 382 -7.67 0.72 -22.61
N GLU A 383 -8.12 -0.37 -23.22
CA GLU A 383 -9.23 -1.16 -22.70
C GLU A 383 -8.89 -1.86 -21.38
N VAL A 384 -7.67 -2.40 -21.25
CA VAL A 384 -7.18 -2.98 -19.99
C VAL A 384 -7.09 -1.90 -18.90
N TYR A 385 -6.58 -0.71 -19.22
CA TYR A 385 -6.55 0.40 -18.26
C TYR A 385 -7.95 0.79 -17.78
N LYS A 386 -8.91 0.90 -18.71
CA LYS A 386 -10.31 1.18 -18.40
C LYS A 386 -10.88 0.16 -17.40
N ASN A 387 -10.68 -1.12 -17.66
CA ASN A 387 -11.18 -2.19 -16.79
C ASN A 387 -10.43 -2.25 -15.46
N ARG A 388 -9.12 -1.98 -15.43
CA ARG A 388 -8.36 -1.86 -14.17
C ARG A 388 -8.92 -0.77 -13.25
N ARG A 389 -9.38 0.35 -13.80
CA ARG A 389 -9.94 1.47 -13.02
C ARG A 389 -11.30 1.16 -12.41
N ALA A 390 -12.12 0.36 -13.08
CA ALA A 390 -13.40 -0.08 -12.54
C ALA A 390 -13.22 -1.27 -11.56
N GLU A 391 -12.42 -2.26 -11.95
CA GLU A 391 -12.20 -3.48 -11.18
C GLU A 391 -11.50 -3.19 -9.85
N LEU A 392 -10.40 -2.45 -9.91
CA LEU A 392 -9.50 -2.19 -8.78
C LEU A 392 -9.82 -0.84 -8.12
N PHE A 393 -11.07 -0.39 -8.21
CA PHE A 393 -11.50 0.91 -7.72
C PHE A 393 -11.19 1.06 -6.23
N LEU A 394 -10.51 2.17 -5.86
CA LEU A 394 -10.09 2.46 -4.48
C LEU A 394 -9.24 1.35 -3.83
N THR A 395 -8.42 0.65 -4.61
CA THR A 395 -7.39 -0.28 -4.08
C THR A 395 -6.01 0.37 -3.94
N GLY A 396 -5.85 1.62 -4.39
CA GLY A 396 -4.60 2.39 -4.34
C GLY A 396 -3.68 2.24 -5.56
N SER A 397 -4.12 1.53 -6.61
CA SER A 397 -3.31 1.31 -7.83
C SER A 397 -3.40 2.43 -8.87
N SER A 398 -4.40 3.30 -8.78
CA SER A 398 -4.78 4.24 -9.85
C SER A 398 -3.68 5.19 -10.29
N LEU A 399 -2.89 5.69 -9.34
CA LEU A 399 -1.78 6.58 -9.64
C LEU A 399 -0.63 5.83 -10.34
N GLU A 400 -0.35 4.58 -9.95
CA GLU A 400 0.63 3.74 -10.66
C GLU A 400 0.15 3.36 -12.05
N ASP A 401 -1.10 2.96 -12.18
CA ASP A 401 -1.70 2.61 -13.47
C ASP A 401 -1.72 3.83 -14.41
N SER A 402 -2.11 5.01 -13.92
CA SER A 402 -2.07 6.25 -14.70
C SER A 402 -0.67 6.49 -15.30
N ARG A 403 0.40 6.31 -14.53
CA ARG A 403 1.78 6.46 -15.03
C ARG A 403 2.16 5.34 -16.00
N ARG A 404 1.95 4.07 -15.64
CA ARG A 404 2.42 2.91 -16.43
C ARG A 404 1.69 2.77 -17.77
N PHE A 405 0.42 3.17 -17.83
CA PHE A 405 -0.34 3.25 -19.08
C PHE A 405 -0.06 4.51 -19.89
N GLY A 406 0.89 5.35 -19.48
CA GLY A 406 1.29 6.52 -20.25
C GLY A 406 0.19 7.58 -20.36
N ARG A 407 -0.73 7.62 -19.38
CA ARG A 407 -1.75 8.68 -19.33
C ARG A 407 -1.07 10.04 -19.22
N PRO A 408 -1.72 11.13 -19.69
CA PRO A 408 -1.13 12.45 -19.74
C PRO A 408 -0.41 12.85 -18.44
N GLN A 409 0.77 13.43 -18.58
CA GLN A 409 1.54 13.96 -17.46
C GLN A 409 0.83 15.21 -16.89
N PRO A 410 0.84 15.42 -15.57
CA PRO A 410 0.32 16.64 -14.96
C PRO A 410 1.11 17.86 -15.43
N SER A 411 0.46 19.02 -15.50
CA SER A 411 1.18 20.29 -15.64
C SER A 411 1.60 20.81 -14.27
N PRO A 412 2.60 21.70 -14.17
CA PRO A 412 2.96 22.36 -12.91
C PRO A 412 1.90 23.37 -12.43
N THR A 413 0.74 23.42 -13.08
CA THR A 413 -0.34 24.37 -12.77
C THR A 413 -1.12 23.88 -11.57
N VAL A 414 -1.08 24.65 -10.48
CA VAL A 414 -1.93 24.42 -9.30
C VAL A 414 -3.40 24.64 -9.68
N GLN A 415 -4.31 23.87 -9.09
CA GLN A 415 -5.76 23.92 -9.31
C GLN A 415 -6.17 23.61 -10.76
N ASN A 416 -5.41 22.75 -11.45
CA ASN A 416 -5.86 22.18 -12.71
C ASN A 416 -6.67 20.89 -12.48
N PHE A 417 -7.99 21.01 -12.59
CA PHE A 417 -8.95 19.93 -12.34
C PHE A 417 -9.37 19.18 -13.62
N ASP A 418 -8.95 19.65 -14.80
CA ASP A 418 -9.22 18.99 -16.09
C ASP A 418 -8.24 17.84 -16.38
N GLU A 419 -7.14 17.74 -15.63
CA GLU A 419 -6.11 16.72 -15.81
C GLU A 419 -6.45 15.41 -15.08
N GLU A 420 -6.16 14.26 -15.72
CA GLU A 420 -6.41 12.91 -15.18
C GLU A 420 -5.62 12.62 -13.89
N ARG A 421 -4.50 13.32 -13.67
CA ARG A 421 -3.76 13.33 -12.40
C ARG A 421 -3.06 14.67 -12.22
N ASN A 422 -2.77 15.04 -10.97
CA ASN A 422 -2.12 16.33 -10.65
C ASN A 422 -0.67 16.21 -10.14
N ARG A 423 -0.16 14.98 -10.04
CA ARG A 423 1.25 14.71 -9.72
C ARG A 423 1.67 13.33 -10.16
N ASN A 424 2.97 13.16 -10.41
CA ASN A 424 3.54 11.85 -10.68
C ASN A 424 4.04 11.13 -9.44
N PHE A 425 4.70 11.80 -8.51
CA PHE A 425 5.17 11.17 -7.27
C PHE A 425 5.03 12.18 -6.13
N TYR A 426 5.00 11.69 -4.90
CA TYR A 426 4.87 12.56 -3.73
C TYR A 426 6.23 13.11 -3.27
N PRO A 427 6.25 14.30 -2.65
CA PRO A 427 7.44 14.81 -2.00
C PRO A 427 7.82 13.97 -0.78
N TYR A 428 9.11 13.91 -0.44
CA TYR A 428 9.58 13.18 0.73
C TYR A 428 9.25 13.94 2.03
N PRO A 429 8.71 13.29 3.07
CA PRO A 429 8.35 13.94 4.32
C PRO A 429 9.49 14.74 4.97
N ASN A 430 9.17 15.86 5.62
CA ASN A 430 10.15 16.61 6.41
C ASN A 430 10.75 15.76 7.54
N THR A 431 9.93 14.89 8.15
CA THR A 431 10.42 13.95 9.18
C THR A 431 11.51 13.03 8.65
N GLU A 432 11.49 12.66 7.38
CA GLU A 432 12.56 11.88 6.75
C GLU A 432 13.75 12.78 6.43
N ARG A 433 13.52 13.92 5.75
CA ARG A 433 14.59 14.88 5.38
C ARG A 433 15.44 15.33 6.55
N ASP A 434 14.80 15.62 7.67
CA ASP A 434 15.45 16.19 8.84
C ASP A 434 16.32 15.15 9.57
N ASN A 435 16.05 13.85 9.38
CA ASN A 435 16.71 12.76 10.10
C ASN A 435 17.59 11.87 9.21
N ASN A 436 17.38 11.85 7.90
CA ASN A 436 18.13 11.05 6.95
C ASN A 436 18.79 11.94 5.88
N THR A 437 20.11 12.10 6.01
CA THR A 437 20.92 12.91 5.09
C THR A 437 20.97 12.35 3.66
N ASN A 438 20.52 11.11 3.43
CA ASN A 438 20.41 10.49 2.11
C ASN A 438 19.09 10.81 1.41
N THR A 439 18.18 11.56 2.03
CA THR A 439 16.86 11.86 1.44
C THR A 439 16.99 12.60 0.10
N PRO A 440 16.42 12.06 -1.00
CA PRO A 440 16.52 12.68 -2.32
C PRO A 440 15.82 14.04 -2.40
N ALA A 441 16.10 14.80 -3.46
CA ALA A 441 15.28 15.95 -3.81
C ALA A 441 13.82 15.52 -4.08
N ASP A 442 12.86 16.41 -3.84
CA ASP A 442 11.47 16.12 -4.16
C ASP A 442 11.31 15.85 -5.67
N PRO A 443 10.46 14.87 -6.05
CA PRO A 443 10.14 14.63 -7.45
C PRO A 443 9.56 15.89 -8.09
N SER A 444 9.87 16.10 -9.38
CA SER A 444 9.19 17.13 -10.16
C SER A 444 7.73 16.75 -10.39
N ILE A 445 6.88 17.76 -10.59
CA ILE A 445 5.49 17.59 -11.00
C ILE A 445 5.43 16.91 -12.37
#